data_AF-F0F328-F1
#
_entry.id   AF-F0F328-F1
#
_cell.length_a   1.000
_cell.length_b   1.000
_cell.length_c   1.000
_cell.angle_alpha   90.00
_cell.angle_beta   90.00
_cell.angle_gamma   90.00
#
_symmetry.space_group_name_H-M   'P 1'
#
loop_
_entity.id
_entity.type
_entity.pdbx_description
1 polymer ?
#
loop_
_entity_poly.entity_id
_entity_poly.type
_entity_poly.pdbx_seq_one_letter_code
_entity_poly.pdbx_strand_id
1 'polypeptide(L)'
;TALTGSSFYVSLLLSWLCLAGIAWIISRFIRTQMQNQWGWLAVAILAVSRAFTDYSSSGLENPLVHLLMCLYVWFWLSERPLQQRFFATSLIYGLVYITRPDGIFLLTPASAYLLYQMFKQKQAWFKSSLLALLPVIAWETFSIIYYGTPVPNTALAKVNIDYERSVLLTQAYHYFKYNLQNDPLTSAGIILAIVSALFNRRLLTKLLAAGLTIQLLYICYVGADYMMGRFLSPSILMSVLILILNQYRMVRYEQVQAALVSALLLLTAMVQLPYTLIPNR
;
A
#
# COMPACT_ATOMS: atom_id res chain seq x y z
N THR A 1 -29.15 9.52 -12.35
CA THR A 1 -28.88 10.49 -11.26
C THR A 1 -29.90 10.43 -10.11
N ALA A 2 -30.67 9.35 -9.92
CA ALA A 2 -31.89 9.38 -9.10
C ALA A 2 -31.92 8.45 -7.86
N LEU A 3 -30.80 7.89 -7.38
CA LEU A 3 -30.84 6.94 -6.25
C LEU A 3 -30.03 7.30 -5.02
N THR A 4 -29.23 8.37 -5.02
CA THR A 4 -28.52 8.83 -3.82
C THR A 4 -28.06 10.27 -4.01
N GLY A 5 -28.17 11.11 -2.97
CA GLY A 5 -27.66 12.48 -2.98
C GLY A 5 -26.22 12.54 -3.46
N SER A 6 -25.89 13.57 -4.26
CA SER A 6 -24.64 13.83 -5.00
C SER A 6 -23.56 12.74 -4.88
N SER A 7 -23.13 12.13 -5.99
CA SER A 7 -22.11 11.07 -6.09
C SER A 7 -20.90 11.21 -5.13
N PHE A 8 -20.57 12.43 -4.75
CA PHE A 8 -19.72 12.79 -3.61
C PHE A 8 -20.04 12.05 -2.29
N TYR A 9 -21.26 12.13 -1.75
CA TYR A 9 -21.61 11.52 -0.46
C TYR A 9 -21.54 10.00 -0.48
N VAL A 10 -21.88 9.39 -1.63
CA VAL A 10 -21.74 7.94 -1.82
C VAL A 10 -20.27 7.54 -1.80
N SER A 11 -19.41 8.26 -2.54
CA SER A 11 -17.98 8.01 -2.53
C SER A 11 -17.37 8.18 -1.13
N LEU A 12 -17.82 9.20 -0.40
CA LEU A 12 -17.39 9.43 0.98
C LEU A 12 -17.82 8.29 1.90
N LEU A 13 -19.10 7.89 1.85
CA LEU A 13 -19.62 6.77 2.65
C LEU A 13 -18.87 5.47 2.38
N LEU A 14 -18.64 5.14 1.10
CA LEU A 14 -17.87 3.95 0.72
C LEU A 14 -16.42 4.01 1.22
N SER A 15 -15.80 5.19 1.20
CA SER A 15 -14.44 5.40 1.73
C SER A 15 -14.38 5.14 3.24
N TRP A 16 -15.38 5.63 3.99
CA TRP A 16 -15.51 5.35 5.43
C TRP A 16 -15.77 3.87 5.72
N LEU A 17 -16.56 3.18 4.90
CA LEU A 17 -16.74 1.73 5.03
C LEU A 17 -15.43 0.97 4.76
N CYS A 18 -14.64 1.40 3.78
CA CYS A 18 -13.32 0.83 3.53
C CYS A 18 -12.39 1.04 4.72
N LEU A 19 -12.34 2.25 5.27
CA LEU A 19 -11.58 2.58 6.49
C LEU A 19 -12.00 1.72 7.68
N ALA A 20 -13.30 1.53 7.91
CA ALA A 20 -13.80 0.67 8.97
C ALA A 20 -13.35 -0.79 8.77
N GLY A 21 -13.39 -1.28 7.53
CA GLY A 21 -12.89 -2.62 7.17
C GLY A 21 -11.38 -2.76 7.41
N ILE A 22 -10.59 -1.76 7.03
CA ILE A 22 -9.13 -1.73 7.28
C ILE A 22 -8.86 -1.78 8.78
N ALA A 23 -9.51 -0.91 9.56
CA ALA A 23 -9.35 -0.86 11.01
C ALA A 23 -9.71 -2.20 11.68
N TRP A 24 -10.81 -2.83 11.23
CA TRP A 24 -11.21 -4.15 11.70
C TRP A 24 -10.16 -5.23 11.39
N ILE A 25 -9.67 -5.33 10.14
CA ILE A 25 -8.65 -6.30 9.75
C ILE A 25 -7.35 -6.09 10.54
N ILE A 26 -6.87 -4.85 10.63
CA ILE A 26 -5.65 -4.52 11.36
C ILE A 26 -5.78 -4.90 12.84
N SER A 27 -6.90 -4.55 13.48
CA SER A 27 -7.15 -4.91 14.89
C SER A 27 -7.11 -6.43 15.10
N ARG A 28 -7.61 -7.21 14.13
CA ARG A 28 -7.57 -8.67 14.17
C ARG A 28 -6.15 -9.21 13.99
N PHE A 29 -5.35 -8.62 13.11
CA PHE A 29 -3.93 -8.99 12.97
C PHE A 29 -3.13 -8.67 14.23
N ILE A 30 -3.35 -7.52 14.87
CA ILE A 30 -2.68 -7.18 16.13
C ILE A 30 -2.98 -8.23 17.20
N ARG A 31 -4.26 -8.57 17.38
CA ARG A 31 -4.70 -9.57 18.36
C ARG A 31 -4.14 -10.97 18.09
N THR A 32 -4.03 -11.38 16.83
CA THR A 32 -3.64 -12.76 16.46
C THR A 32 -2.14 -12.93 16.24
N GLN A 33 -1.44 -11.91 15.76
CA GLN A 33 -0.04 -12.02 15.30
C GLN A 33 0.96 -11.40 16.29
N MET A 34 0.64 -10.27 16.93
CA MET A 34 1.58 -9.58 17.83
C MET A 34 1.40 -9.90 19.31
N GLN A 35 0.21 -10.32 19.75
CA GLN A 35 -0.13 -10.61 21.17
C GLN A 35 0.36 -9.55 22.18
N ASN A 36 0.64 -8.32 21.74
CA ASN A 36 1.24 -7.26 22.53
C ASN A 36 0.72 -5.88 22.07
N GLN A 37 0.81 -4.89 22.96
CA GLN A 37 0.25 -3.55 22.78
C GLN A 37 0.95 -2.74 21.67
N TRP A 38 2.16 -3.14 21.24
CA TRP A 38 2.93 -2.49 20.17
C TRP A 38 2.24 -2.47 18.80
N GLY A 39 1.31 -3.39 18.55
CA GLY A 39 0.51 -3.35 17.33
C GLY A 39 -0.31 -2.05 17.23
N TRP A 40 -0.71 -1.47 18.36
CA TRP A 40 -1.42 -0.19 18.40
C TRP A 40 -0.49 1.00 18.13
N LEU A 41 0.81 0.89 18.42
CA LEU A 41 1.78 1.91 17.99
C LEU A 41 1.89 1.95 16.45
N ALA A 42 1.86 0.78 15.79
CA ALA A 42 1.84 0.72 14.34
C ALA A 42 0.56 1.35 13.74
N VAL A 43 -0.58 1.22 14.43
CA VAL A 43 -1.82 1.94 14.07
C VAL A 43 -1.68 3.44 14.30
N ALA A 44 -1.05 3.86 15.40
CA ALA A 44 -0.79 5.28 15.67
C ALA A 44 0.11 5.90 14.58
N ILE A 45 1.11 5.17 14.09
CA ILE A 45 1.94 5.59 12.95
C ILE A 45 1.07 5.83 11.71
N LEU A 46 0.16 4.92 11.37
CA LEU A 46 -0.78 5.13 10.26
C LEU A 46 -1.70 6.33 10.48
N ALA A 47 -2.21 6.48 11.68
CA ALA A 47 -3.17 7.54 12.01
C ALA A 47 -2.55 8.94 11.97
N VAL A 48 -1.23 9.07 12.16
CA VAL A 48 -0.53 10.38 12.11
C VAL A 48 0.20 10.59 10.79
N SER A 49 0.44 9.54 10.00
CA SER A 49 1.01 9.63 8.67
C SER A 49 0.09 10.44 7.74
N ARG A 50 0.54 11.63 7.32
CA ARG A 50 -0.21 12.50 6.39
C ARG A 50 -0.51 11.78 5.07
N ALA A 51 0.46 11.01 4.58
CA ALA A 51 0.27 10.18 3.39
C ALA A 51 -0.91 9.20 3.51
N PHE A 52 -1.27 8.76 4.72
CA PHE A 52 -2.39 7.86 4.92
C PHE A 52 -3.69 8.64 5.20
N THR A 53 -3.66 9.65 6.07
CA THR A 53 -4.86 10.41 6.47
C THR A 53 -5.47 11.19 5.32
N ASP A 54 -4.64 11.85 4.52
CA ASP A 54 -5.09 12.76 3.46
C ASP A 54 -5.71 11.98 2.29
N TYR A 55 -5.16 10.80 2.01
CA TYR A 55 -5.58 9.96 0.89
C TYR A 55 -6.58 8.86 1.28
N SER A 56 -6.78 8.56 2.56
CA SER A 56 -7.78 7.56 2.97
C SER A 56 -9.15 8.15 3.31
N SER A 57 -9.26 9.47 3.42
CA SER A 57 -10.50 10.18 3.77
C SER A 57 -11.21 10.80 2.55
N SER A 58 -10.50 10.97 1.43
CA SER A 58 -11.01 11.63 0.23
C SER A 58 -10.84 10.79 -1.04
N GLY A 59 -11.96 10.49 -1.69
CA GLY A 59 -12.01 9.66 -2.91
C GLY A 59 -11.91 8.15 -2.65
N LEU A 60 -12.56 7.35 -3.51
CA LEU A 60 -12.69 5.90 -3.31
C LEU A 60 -11.40 5.11 -3.63
N GLU A 61 -10.53 5.63 -4.49
CA GLU A 61 -9.38 4.91 -5.05
C GLU A 61 -8.44 4.36 -3.98
N ASN A 62 -7.87 5.24 -3.14
CA ASN A 62 -6.90 4.85 -2.11
C ASN A 62 -7.52 4.00 -0.98
N PRO A 63 -8.67 4.37 -0.37
CA PRO A 63 -9.30 3.53 0.66
C PRO A 63 -9.62 2.12 0.16
N LEU A 64 -10.06 1.99 -1.09
CA LEU A 64 -10.34 0.69 -1.69
C LEU A 64 -9.05 -0.11 -1.89
N VAL A 65 -8.00 0.49 -2.45
CA VAL A 65 -6.68 -0.17 -2.61
C VAL A 65 -6.12 -0.61 -1.26
N HIS A 66 -6.23 0.23 -0.23
CA HIS A 66 -5.82 -0.11 1.13
C HIS A 66 -6.59 -1.32 1.67
N LEU A 67 -7.92 -1.33 1.55
CA LEU A 67 -8.75 -2.46 1.98
C LEU A 67 -8.38 -3.73 1.22
N LEU A 68 -8.20 -3.64 -0.11
CA LEU A 68 -7.78 -4.76 -0.94
C LEU A 68 -6.42 -5.31 -0.53
N MET A 69 -5.44 -4.47 -0.19
CA MET A 69 -4.14 -4.91 0.33
C MET A 69 -4.26 -5.63 1.68
N CYS A 70 -5.10 -5.13 2.59
CA CYS A 70 -5.40 -5.81 3.85
C CYS A 70 -6.05 -7.19 3.61
N LEU A 71 -7.02 -7.26 2.70
CA LEU A 71 -7.67 -8.51 2.31
C LEU A 71 -6.70 -9.47 1.62
N TYR A 72 -5.79 -8.98 0.80
CA TYR A 72 -4.75 -9.78 0.16
C TYR A 72 -3.92 -10.51 1.21
N VAL A 73 -3.41 -9.77 2.21
CA VAL A 73 -2.63 -10.34 3.31
C VAL A 73 -3.48 -11.29 4.15
N TRP A 74 -4.75 -10.99 4.37
CA TRP A 74 -5.68 -11.88 5.08
C TRP A 74 -5.84 -13.23 4.38
N PHE A 75 -6.16 -13.24 3.09
CA PHE A 75 -6.30 -14.48 2.33
C PHE A 75 -4.97 -15.21 2.17
N TRP A 76 -3.88 -14.47 2.02
CA TRP A 76 -2.56 -15.06 2.01
C TRP A 76 -2.28 -15.84 3.30
N LEU A 77 -2.67 -15.32 4.47
CA LEU A 77 -2.43 -15.95 5.76
C LEU A 77 -3.50 -16.97 6.17
N SER A 78 -4.61 -17.05 5.44
CA SER A 78 -5.68 -17.98 5.75
C SER A 78 -5.22 -19.45 5.67
N GLU A 79 -5.84 -20.30 6.47
CA GLU A 79 -5.60 -21.76 6.48
C GLU A 79 -6.29 -22.50 5.32
N ARG A 80 -6.82 -21.75 4.34
CA ARG A 80 -7.50 -22.33 3.18
C ARG A 80 -6.53 -23.12 2.29
N PRO A 81 -7.03 -24.08 1.49
CA PRO A 81 -6.23 -24.76 0.48
C PRO A 81 -5.52 -23.80 -0.46
N LEU A 82 -4.33 -24.19 -0.96
CA LEU A 82 -3.50 -23.35 -1.83
C LEU A 82 -4.28 -22.78 -3.02
N GLN A 83 -5.09 -23.60 -3.70
CA GLN A 83 -5.90 -23.18 -4.84
C GLN A 83 -6.87 -22.04 -4.50
N GLN A 84 -7.53 -22.11 -3.34
CA GLN A 84 -8.48 -21.08 -2.91
C GLN A 84 -7.76 -19.79 -2.52
N ARG A 85 -6.61 -19.91 -1.85
CA ARG A 85 -5.74 -18.77 -1.52
C ARG A 85 -5.23 -18.09 -2.79
N PHE A 86 -4.73 -18.88 -3.74
CA PHE A 86 -4.25 -18.41 -5.03
C PHE A 86 -5.35 -17.70 -5.82
N PHE A 87 -6.55 -18.28 -5.90
CA PHE A 87 -7.70 -17.66 -6.57
C PHE A 87 -8.06 -16.31 -5.93
N ALA A 88 -8.24 -16.28 -4.60
CA ALA A 88 -8.64 -15.06 -3.89
C ALA A 88 -7.57 -13.95 -4.00
N THR A 89 -6.29 -14.29 -3.82
CA THR A 89 -5.19 -13.33 -3.94
C THR A 89 -4.98 -12.85 -5.36
N SER A 90 -5.20 -13.70 -6.38
CA SER A 90 -5.14 -13.30 -7.80
C SER A 90 -6.29 -12.38 -8.19
N LEU A 91 -7.50 -12.64 -7.67
CA LEU A 91 -8.67 -11.77 -7.87
C LEU A 91 -8.40 -10.40 -7.26
N ILE A 92 -7.92 -10.36 -6.02
CA ILE A 92 -7.57 -9.10 -5.33
C ILE A 92 -6.44 -8.38 -6.07
N TYR A 93 -5.41 -9.09 -6.55
CA TYR A 93 -4.34 -8.51 -7.35
C TYR A 93 -4.88 -7.84 -8.62
N GLY A 94 -5.82 -8.49 -9.32
CA GLY A 94 -6.50 -7.91 -10.47
C GLY A 94 -7.37 -6.70 -10.13
N LEU A 95 -8.08 -6.72 -8.99
CA LEU A 95 -8.86 -5.57 -8.52
C LEU A 95 -7.95 -4.39 -8.14
N VAL A 96 -6.78 -4.64 -7.54
CA VAL A 96 -5.77 -3.62 -7.30
C VAL A 96 -5.25 -3.06 -8.63
N TYR A 97 -4.98 -3.90 -9.63
CA TYR A 97 -4.54 -3.42 -10.95
C TYR A 97 -5.53 -2.45 -11.60
N ILE A 98 -6.83 -2.78 -11.62
CA ILE A 98 -7.84 -1.92 -12.27
C ILE A 98 -8.07 -0.63 -11.48
N THR A 99 -7.98 -0.69 -10.15
CA THR A 99 -8.17 0.51 -9.30
C THR A 99 -6.94 1.40 -9.30
N ARG A 100 -5.75 0.80 -9.24
CA ARG A 100 -4.48 1.50 -9.15
C ARG A 100 -3.32 0.64 -9.66
N PRO A 101 -2.96 0.75 -10.95
CA PRO A 101 -1.97 -0.10 -11.58
C PRO A 101 -0.61 -0.10 -10.89
N ASP A 102 -0.15 1.01 -10.31
CA ASP A 102 1.10 1.09 -9.55
C ASP A 102 1.05 0.28 -8.24
N GLY A 103 -0.13 0.09 -7.64
CA GLY A 103 -0.28 -0.65 -6.39
C GLY A 103 0.04 -2.14 -6.51
N ILE A 104 0.09 -2.68 -7.73
CA ILE A 104 0.40 -4.10 -7.95
C ILE A 104 1.84 -4.44 -7.53
N PHE A 105 2.78 -3.50 -7.64
CA PHE A 105 4.19 -3.72 -7.34
C PHE A 105 4.41 -4.19 -5.90
N LEU A 106 3.61 -3.67 -4.96
CA LEU A 106 3.60 -4.10 -3.55
C LEU A 106 3.23 -5.58 -3.37
N LEU A 107 2.42 -6.13 -4.26
CA LEU A 107 1.88 -7.48 -4.17
C LEU A 107 2.60 -8.47 -5.08
N THR A 108 3.31 -8.01 -6.13
CA THR A 108 3.87 -8.87 -7.17
C THR A 108 4.80 -9.96 -6.63
N PRO A 109 5.77 -9.70 -5.73
CA PRO A 109 6.67 -10.77 -5.25
C PRO A 109 5.94 -11.85 -4.47
N ALA A 110 4.93 -11.45 -3.68
CA ALA A 110 4.05 -12.39 -3.01
C ALA A 110 3.25 -13.19 -4.07
N SER A 111 2.51 -12.54 -4.97
CA SER A 111 1.70 -13.24 -5.97
C SER A 111 2.51 -14.22 -6.83
N ALA A 112 3.72 -13.81 -7.25
CA ALA A 112 4.65 -14.65 -8.00
C ALA A 112 5.06 -15.90 -7.21
N TYR A 113 5.25 -15.78 -5.90
CA TYR A 113 5.56 -16.90 -5.04
C TYR A 113 4.39 -17.90 -4.89
N LEU A 114 3.14 -17.45 -4.79
CA LEU A 114 2.00 -18.39 -4.81
C LEU A 114 1.87 -19.09 -6.16
N LEU A 115 2.09 -18.38 -7.26
CA LEU A 115 2.11 -18.99 -8.59
C LEU A 115 3.21 -20.06 -8.69
N TYR A 116 4.41 -19.77 -8.16
CA TYR A 116 5.47 -20.75 -8.04
C TYR A 116 5.06 -21.98 -7.21
N GLN A 117 4.36 -21.79 -6.08
CA GLN A 117 3.84 -22.91 -5.30
C GLN A 117 2.84 -23.76 -6.07
N MET A 118 1.96 -23.12 -6.87
CA MET A 118 1.01 -23.83 -7.73
C MET A 118 1.73 -24.72 -8.74
N PHE A 119 2.78 -24.21 -9.40
CA PHE A 119 3.63 -25.00 -10.29
C PHE A 119 4.31 -26.16 -9.56
N LYS A 120 4.93 -25.89 -8.41
CA LYS A 120 5.65 -26.88 -7.61
C LYS A 120 4.74 -28.03 -7.15
N GLN A 121 3.49 -27.72 -6.80
CA GLN A 121 2.50 -28.71 -6.36
C GLN A 121 1.66 -29.29 -7.51
N LYS A 122 1.98 -28.96 -8.77
CA LYS A 122 1.26 -29.40 -9.98
C LYS A 122 -0.25 -29.13 -9.92
N GLN A 123 -0.64 -28.06 -9.25
CA GLN A 123 -2.04 -27.63 -9.12
C GLN A 123 -2.46 -26.86 -10.38
N ALA A 124 -3.74 -26.96 -10.75
CA ALA A 124 -4.27 -26.22 -11.89
C ALA A 124 -4.26 -24.71 -11.60
N TRP A 125 -3.31 -23.99 -12.19
CA TRP A 125 -3.12 -22.55 -12.01
C TRP A 125 -3.81 -21.74 -13.11
N PHE A 126 -3.83 -22.23 -14.35
CA PHE A 126 -4.30 -21.49 -15.52
C PHE A 126 -5.80 -21.14 -15.42
N LYS A 127 -6.66 -22.15 -15.19
CA LYS A 127 -8.10 -21.95 -15.02
C LYS A 127 -8.42 -21.01 -13.85
N SER A 128 -7.73 -21.18 -12.72
CA SER A 128 -7.90 -20.31 -11.54
C SER A 128 -7.47 -18.88 -11.82
N SER A 129 -6.34 -18.67 -12.52
CA SER A 129 -5.85 -17.33 -12.89
C SER A 129 -6.81 -16.65 -13.86
N LEU A 130 -7.26 -17.38 -14.89
CA LEU A 130 -8.18 -16.88 -15.90
C LEU A 130 -9.49 -16.42 -15.27
N LEU A 131 -10.09 -17.23 -14.40
CA LEU A 131 -11.33 -16.90 -13.70
C LEU A 131 -11.14 -15.75 -12.71
N ALA A 132 -10.03 -15.73 -11.96
CA ALA A 132 -9.75 -14.67 -11.00
C ALA A 132 -9.47 -13.31 -11.67
N LEU A 133 -8.84 -13.31 -12.84
CA LEU A 133 -8.52 -12.12 -13.61
C LEU A 133 -9.60 -11.72 -14.62
N LEU A 134 -10.78 -12.36 -14.60
CA LEU A 134 -11.91 -11.97 -15.44
C LEU A 134 -12.25 -10.47 -15.36
N PRO A 135 -12.25 -9.81 -14.18
CA PRO A 135 -12.49 -8.36 -14.12
C PRO A 135 -11.45 -7.56 -14.92
N VAL A 136 -10.19 -7.99 -14.89
CA VAL A 136 -9.10 -7.33 -15.63
C VAL A 136 -9.30 -7.52 -17.12
N ILE A 137 -9.57 -8.76 -17.55
CA ILE A 137 -9.80 -9.09 -18.95
C ILE A 137 -11.01 -8.32 -19.50
N ALA A 138 -12.10 -8.25 -18.73
CA ALA A 138 -13.28 -7.48 -19.11
C ALA A 138 -12.97 -5.98 -19.25
N TRP A 139 -12.23 -5.42 -18.29
CA TRP A 139 -11.81 -4.00 -18.33
C TRP A 139 -10.89 -3.70 -19.52
N GLU A 140 -9.86 -4.51 -19.75
CA GLU A 140 -8.92 -4.35 -20.87
C GLU A 140 -9.61 -4.50 -22.22
N THR A 141 -10.52 -5.49 -22.35
CA THR A 141 -11.32 -5.68 -23.56
C THR A 141 -12.20 -4.46 -23.83
N PHE A 142 -12.88 -3.94 -22.80
CA PHE A 142 -13.65 -2.71 -22.90
C PHE A 142 -12.76 -1.52 -23.28
N SER A 143 -11.59 -1.37 -22.65
CA SER A 143 -10.65 -0.28 -22.92
C SER A 143 -10.18 -0.29 -24.38
N ILE A 144 -9.84 -1.46 -24.92
CA ILE A 144 -9.41 -1.60 -26.31
C ILE A 144 -10.56 -1.24 -27.26
N ILE A 145 -11.79 -1.73 -27.00
CA ILE A 145 -12.95 -1.42 -27.84
C ILE A 145 -13.30 0.07 -27.79
N TYR A 146 -13.22 0.69 -26.62
CA TYR A 146 -13.67 2.06 -26.41
C TYR A 146 -12.61 3.13 -26.71
N TYR A 147 -11.37 2.92 -26.28
CA TYR A 147 -10.26 3.86 -26.43
C TYR A 147 -9.29 3.51 -27.57
N GLY A 148 -9.37 2.30 -28.13
CA GLY A 148 -8.42 1.79 -29.13
C GLY A 148 -7.10 1.26 -28.56
N THR A 149 -6.93 1.33 -27.23
CA THR A 149 -5.70 0.97 -26.52
C THR A 149 -6.02 0.35 -25.15
N PRO A 150 -5.16 -0.55 -24.63
CA PRO A 150 -5.32 -1.14 -23.30
C PRO A 150 -5.08 -0.14 -22.16
N VAL A 151 -4.34 0.94 -22.47
CA VAL A 151 -3.94 1.97 -21.50
C VAL A 151 -4.68 3.26 -21.84
N PRO A 152 -5.25 3.99 -20.86
CA PRO A 152 -5.91 5.27 -21.13
C PRO A 152 -5.00 6.23 -21.91
N ASN A 153 -5.55 6.94 -22.89
CA ASN A 153 -4.80 7.87 -23.75
C ASN A 153 -4.05 8.96 -22.95
N THR A 154 -4.51 9.30 -21.75
CA THR A 154 -3.85 10.26 -20.85
C THR A 154 -2.57 9.70 -20.22
N ALA A 155 -2.50 8.39 -19.96
CA ALA A 155 -1.26 7.75 -19.53
C ALA A 155 -0.26 7.65 -20.69
N LEU A 156 -0.73 7.35 -21.91
CA LEU A 156 0.09 7.41 -23.12
C LEU A 156 0.62 8.82 -23.37
N ALA A 157 -0.20 9.86 -23.19
CA ALA A 157 0.25 11.25 -23.32
C ALA A 157 1.34 11.62 -22.31
N LYS A 158 1.34 11.05 -21.10
CA LYS A 158 2.41 11.27 -20.11
C LYS A 158 3.71 10.54 -20.45
N VAL A 159 3.62 9.35 -21.05
CA VAL A 159 4.78 8.54 -21.45
C VAL A 159 5.37 9.02 -22.78
N ASN A 160 4.55 9.60 -23.67
CA ASN A 160 4.97 10.16 -24.95
C ASN A 160 5.72 11.50 -24.81
N ILE A 161 5.80 12.07 -23.61
CA ILE A 161 6.72 13.16 -23.32
C ILE A 161 8.02 12.52 -22.85
N ASP A 162 8.99 12.41 -23.75
CA ASP A 162 10.34 11.88 -23.48
C ASP A 162 11.11 12.84 -22.56
N TYR A 163 10.82 12.79 -21.26
CA TYR A 163 11.65 13.43 -20.25
C TYR A 163 12.97 12.68 -20.12
N GLU A 164 14.07 13.43 -20.11
CA GLU A 164 15.39 12.88 -19.81
C GLU A 164 15.37 12.20 -18.41
N ARG A 165 16.06 11.06 -18.28
CA ARG A 165 16.05 10.29 -17.02
C ARG A 165 16.61 11.08 -15.83
N SER A 166 17.53 12.00 -16.08
CA SER A 166 18.08 12.92 -15.07
C SER A 166 16.99 13.81 -14.45
N VAL A 167 16.05 14.32 -15.26
CA VAL A 167 14.93 15.15 -14.82
C VAL A 167 13.98 14.35 -13.93
N LEU A 168 13.62 13.13 -14.35
CA LEU A 168 12.72 12.26 -13.57
C LEU A 168 13.34 11.87 -12.22
N LEU A 169 14.63 11.51 -12.19
CA LEU A 169 15.32 11.18 -10.94
C LEU A 169 15.43 12.39 -10.02
N THR A 170 15.66 13.58 -10.57
CA THR A 170 15.70 14.84 -9.80
C THR A 170 14.32 15.14 -9.19
N GLN A 171 13.24 14.95 -9.97
CA GLN A 171 11.89 15.12 -9.47
C GLN A 171 11.56 14.10 -8.36
N ALA A 172 11.91 12.83 -8.54
CA ALA A 172 11.72 11.81 -7.51
C ALA A 172 12.51 12.15 -6.23
N TYR A 173 13.76 12.62 -6.36
CA TYR A 173 14.54 13.10 -5.22
C TYR A 173 13.83 14.25 -4.48
N HIS A 174 13.32 15.25 -5.21
CA HIS A 174 12.56 16.34 -4.60
C HIS A 174 11.29 15.84 -3.92
N TYR A 175 10.58 14.88 -4.51
CA TYR A 175 9.40 14.25 -3.91
C TYR A 175 9.72 13.57 -2.57
N PHE A 176 10.76 12.73 -2.52
CA PHE A 176 11.16 12.06 -1.29
C PHE A 176 11.71 13.03 -0.25
N LYS A 177 12.50 14.01 -0.66
CA LYS A 177 13.01 15.07 0.23
C LYS A 177 11.86 15.87 0.86
N TYR A 178 10.89 16.28 0.03
CA TYR A 178 9.73 17.02 0.49
C TYR A 178 8.87 16.17 1.43
N ASN A 179 8.67 14.88 1.12
CA ASN A 179 7.97 13.97 2.03
C ASN A 179 8.70 13.81 3.36
N LEU A 180 10.03 13.63 3.36
CA LEU A 180 10.81 13.49 4.58
C LEU A 180 10.74 14.75 5.47
N GLN A 181 10.69 15.95 4.86
CA GLN A 181 10.59 17.21 5.59
C GLN A 181 9.21 17.44 6.22
N ASN A 182 8.15 17.01 5.54
CA ASN A 182 6.76 17.34 5.92
C ASN A 182 5.99 16.17 6.56
N ASP A 183 6.41 14.93 6.31
CA ASP A 183 5.87 13.69 6.85
C ASP A 183 7.00 12.63 7.03
N PRO A 184 7.95 12.90 7.95
CA PRO A 184 9.06 11.99 8.23
C PRO A 184 8.59 10.62 8.73
N LEU A 185 7.38 10.52 9.30
CA LEU A 185 6.82 9.27 9.81
C LEU A 185 6.54 8.27 8.69
N THR A 186 6.03 8.73 7.55
CA THR A 186 5.83 7.88 6.36
C THR A 186 7.16 7.28 5.91
N SER A 187 8.18 8.12 5.72
CA SER A 187 9.50 7.68 5.27
C SER A 187 10.17 6.76 6.29
N ALA A 188 10.12 7.10 7.58
CA ALA A 188 10.66 6.28 8.66
C ALA A 188 9.94 4.92 8.76
N GLY A 189 8.61 4.90 8.66
CA GLY A 189 7.81 3.68 8.70
C GLY A 189 8.15 2.72 7.57
N ILE A 190 8.35 3.24 6.36
CA ILE A 190 8.77 2.45 5.18
C ILE A 190 10.17 1.86 5.39
N ILE A 191 11.14 2.67 5.81
CA ILE A 191 12.51 2.22 6.07
C ILE A 191 12.52 1.14 7.16
N LEU A 192 11.82 1.38 8.28
CA LEU A 192 11.71 0.44 9.39
C LEU A 192 11.07 -0.88 8.93
N ALA A 193 10.03 -0.85 8.10
CA ALA A 193 9.40 -2.06 7.59
C ALA A 193 10.34 -2.89 6.69
N ILE A 194 11.08 -2.24 5.79
CA ILE A 194 12.05 -2.92 4.91
C ILE A 194 13.16 -3.56 5.76
N VAL A 195 13.80 -2.77 6.63
CA VAL A 195 14.90 -3.25 7.49
C VAL A 195 14.43 -4.38 8.39
N SER A 196 13.27 -4.21 9.04
CA SER A 196 12.70 -5.24 9.90
C SER A 196 12.21 -6.48 9.15
N ALA A 197 11.89 -6.42 7.86
CA ALA A 197 11.59 -7.63 7.11
C ALA A 197 12.85 -8.47 6.82
N LEU A 198 14.01 -7.84 6.65
CA LEU A 198 15.28 -8.53 6.37
C LEU A 198 15.70 -9.45 7.53
N PHE A 199 15.51 -9.00 8.77
CA PHE A 199 15.83 -9.77 9.98
C PHE A 199 14.72 -10.72 10.43
N ASN A 200 13.53 -10.64 9.84
CA ASN A 200 12.44 -11.56 10.17
C ASN A 200 12.63 -12.93 9.48
N ARG A 201 12.13 -14.01 10.09
CA ARG A 201 12.13 -15.36 9.52
C ARG A 201 10.94 -15.62 8.60
N ARG A 202 9.86 -14.82 8.70
CA ARG A 202 8.62 -15.04 7.96
C ARG A 202 8.77 -14.65 6.48
N LEU A 203 8.66 -15.63 5.59
CA LEU A 203 8.81 -15.40 4.14
C LEU A 203 7.86 -14.32 3.59
N LEU A 204 6.60 -14.30 4.03
CA LEU A 204 5.64 -13.28 3.58
C LEU A 204 6.17 -11.86 3.79
N THR A 205 6.74 -11.56 4.95
CA THR A 205 7.25 -10.21 5.26
C THR A 205 8.38 -9.80 4.33
N LYS A 206 9.25 -10.75 3.95
CA LYS A 206 10.31 -10.51 2.96
C LYS A 206 9.75 -10.24 1.57
N LEU A 207 8.72 -11.00 1.15
CA LEU A 207 8.07 -10.81 -0.15
C LEU A 207 7.35 -9.45 -0.22
N LEU A 208 6.66 -9.04 0.85
CA LEU A 208 6.01 -7.73 0.93
C LEU A 208 7.04 -6.58 0.95
N ALA A 209 8.16 -6.75 1.66
CA ALA A 209 9.25 -5.77 1.67
C ALA A 209 9.97 -5.67 0.31
N ALA A 210 10.12 -6.77 -0.41
CA ALA A 210 10.58 -6.75 -1.80
C ALA A 210 9.60 -5.96 -2.67
N GLY A 211 8.29 -6.15 -2.48
CA GLY A 211 7.26 -5.38 -3.20
C GLY A 211 7.32 -3.89 -2.90
N LEU A 212 7.49 -3.52 -1.63
CA LEU A 212 7.75 -2.13 -1.21
C LEU A 212 8.97 -1.55 -1.92
N THR A 213 10.07 -2.30 -1.96
CA THR A 213 11.31 -1.85 -2.61
C THR A 213 11.08 -1.62 -4.11
N ILE A 214 10.39 -2.54 -4.79
CA ILE A 214 10.03 -2.40 -6.21
C ILE A 214 9.14 -1.17 -6.44
N GLN A 215 8.15 -0.93 -5.58
CA GLN A 215 7.29 0.27 -5.66
C GLN A 215 8.12 1.55 -5.53
N LEU A 216 9.07 1.63 -4.60
CA LEU A 216 9.95 2.79 -4.45
C LEU A 216 10.83 3.02 -5.68
N LEU A 217 11.42 1.94 -6.23
CA LEU A 217 12.20 2.01 -7.47
C LEU A 217 11.35 2.45 -8.66
N TYR A 218 10.09 1.99 -8.74
CA TYR A 218 9.13 2.41 -9.75
C TYR A 218 8.81 3.90 -9.62
N ILE A 219 8.60 4.42 -8.41
CA ILE A 219 8.39 5.85 -8.17
C ILE A 219 9.59 6.66 -8.67
N CYS A 220 10.82 6.21 -8.40
CA CYS A 220 12.03 6.83 -8.94
C CYS A 220 12.08 6.79 -10.48
N TYR A 221 11.67 5.67 -11.08
CA TYR A 221 11.68 5.48 -12.52
C TYR A 221 10.68 6.40 -13.24
N VAL A 222 9.49 6.59 -12.67
CA VAL A 222 8.43 7.43 -13.25
C VAL A 222 8.59 8.91 -12.88
N GLY A 223 9.40 9.23 -11.86
CA GLY A 223 9.65 10.61 -11.41
C GLY A 223 8.63 11.13 -10.40
N ALA A 224 7.86 10.25 -9.74
CA ALA A 224 6.77 10.59 -8.81
C ALA A 224 5.72 11.56 -9.40
N ASP A 225 4.89 12.18 -8.55
CA ASP A 225 4.00 13.28 -8.92
C ASP A 225 4.20 14.48 -8.01
N TYR A 226 3.42 15.54 -8.24
CA TYR A 226 3.44 16.75 -7.41
C TYR A 226 2.66 16.59 -6.10
N MET A 227 1.94 15.48 -5.91
CA MET A 227 1.04 15.29 -4.77
C MET A 227 1.76 14.57 -3.64
N MET A 228 2.23 15.33 -2.64
CA MET A 228 2.93 14.78 -1.48
C MET A 228 2.16 13.59 -0.88
N GLY A 229 2.85 12.47 -0.68
CA GLY A 229 2.31 11.28 -0.01
C GLY A 229 1.40 10.40 -0.86
N ARG A 230 0.91 10.84 -2.03
CA ARG A 230 -0.04 10.07 -2.84
C ARG A 230 0.47 8.69 -3.21
N PHE A 231 1.68 8.59 -3.75
CA PHE A 231 2.31 7.31 -4.11
C PHE A 231 2.77 6.50 -2.90
N LEU A 232 3.02 7.17 -1.78
CA LEU A 232 3.50 6.54 -0.55
C LEU A 232 2.35 6.03 0.34
N SER A 233 1.11 6.45 0.09
CA SER A 233 -0.08 6.05 0.85
C SER A 233 -0.25 4.52 0.94
N PRO A 234 -0.23 3.75 -0.17
CA PRO A 234 -0.30 2.29 -0.07
C PRO A 234 0.98 1.68 0.54
N SER A 235 2.13 2.36 0.37
CA SER A 235 3.42 1.92 0.89
C SER A 235 3.48 1.98 2.41
N ILE A 236 2.95 3.04 3.05
CA ILE A 236 2.92 3.15 4.51
C ILE A 236 1.95 2.13 5.13
N LEU A 237 0.81 1.87 4.49
CA LEU A 237 -0.08 0.79 4.92
C LEU A 237 0.62 -0.57 4.88
N MET A 238 1.27 -0.90 3.77
CA MET A 238 2.00 -2.17 3.64
C MET A 238 3.13 -2.26 4.68
N SER A 239 3.79 -1.13 4.96
CA SER A 239 4.83 -1.05 5.99
C SER A 239 4.30 -1.41 7.37
N VAL A 240 3.13 -0.90 7.74
CA VAL A 240 2.47 -1.26 9.01
C VAL A 240 2.02 -2.71 9.03
N LEU A 241 1.48 -3.24 7.93
CA LEU A 241 1.17 -4.67 7.84
C LEU A 241 2.43 -5.54 8.08
N ILE A 242 3.57 -5.18 7.48
CA ILE A 242 4.84 -5.88 7.72
C ILE A 242 5.25 -5.80 9.19
N LEU A 243 5.21 -4.61 9.80
CA LEU A 243 5.56 -4.43 11.21
C LEU A 243 4.67 -5.26 12.15
N ILE A 244 3.36 -5.35 11.86
CA ILE A 244 2.43 -6.18 12.63
C ILE A 244 2.71 -7.68 12.43
N LEU A 245 3.07 -8.09 11.22
CA LEU A 245 3.34 -9.50 10.90
C LEU A 245 4.72 -9.97 11.37
N ASN A 246 5.62 -9.04 11.70
CA ASN A 246 6.93 -9.32 12.20
C ASN A 246 6.83 -9.86 13.63
N GLN A 247 7.10 -11.16 13.76
CA GLN A 247 7.12 -11.87 15.03
C GLN A 247 8.48 -11.67 15.73
N TYR A 248 8.80 -10.43 16.05
CA TYR A 248 9.91 -10.17 16.95
C TYR A 248 9.51 -10.61 18.35
N ARG A 249 10.29 -11.53 18.91
CA ARG A 249 10.31 -11.77 20.36
C ARG A 249 10.93 -10.52 20.97
N MET A 250 10.16 -9.44 21.07
CA MET A 250 10.62 -8.17 21.64
C MET A 250 11.08 -8.46 23.05
N VAL A 251 12.38 -8.31 23.29
CA VAL A 251 12.93 -8.36 24.64
C VAL A 251 12.28 -7.23 25.42
N ARG A 252 11.82 -7.54 26.63
CA ARG A 252 11.04 -6.68 27.52
C ARG A 252 11.92 -5.58 28.11
N TYR A 253 12.50 -4.72 27.28
CA TYR A 253 13.24 -3.53 27.72
C TYR A 253 12.32 -2.33 27.64
N GLU A 254 11.61 -2.05 28.73
CA GLU A 254 10.65 -0.94 28.87
C GLU A 254 11.25 0.44 28.54
N GLN A 255 12.56 0.60 28.69
CA GLN A 255 13.27 1.85 28.40
C GLN A 255 13.43 2.12 26.90
N VAL A 256 13.79 1.11 26.10
CA VAL A 256 13.87 1.22 24.62
C VAL A 256 12.48 1.49 24.04
N GLN A 257 11.49 0.88 24.67
CA GLN A 257 10.07 1.02 24.36
C GLN A 257 9.56 2.44 24.63
N ALA A 258 9.85 2.99 25.81
CA ALA A 258 9.53 4.38 26.13
C ALA A 258 10.25 5.38 25.22
N ALA A 259 11.50 5.12 24.85
CA ALA A 259 12.27 5.93 23.92
C ALA A 259 11.67 5.96 22.50
N LEU A 260 11.17 4.82 22.01
CA LEU A 260 10.50 4.75 20.71
C LEU A 260 9.16 5.50 20.69
N VAL A 261 8.36 5.36 21.76
CA VAL A 261 7.08 6.07 21.87
C VAL A 261 7.31 7.57 22.01
N SER A 262 8.29 7.99 22.81
CA SER A 262 8.64 9.42 22.97
C SER A 262 9.25 10.00 21.69
N ALA A 263 10.09 9.26 20.97
CA ALA A 263 10.56 9.66 19.64
C ALA A 263 9.41 9.79 18.64
N LEU A 264 8.43 8.87 18.67
CA LEU A 264 7.24 8.96 17.84
C LEU A 264 6.43 10.22 18.18
N LEU A 265 6.15 10.46 19.47
CA LEU A 265 5.42 11.64 19.93
C LEU A 265 6.12 12.94 19.55
N LEU A 266 7.45 13.00 19.71
CA LEU A 266 8.25 14.15 19.30
C LEU A 266 8.18 14.38 17.78
N LEU A 267 8.29 13.32 16.98
CA LEU A 267 8.13 13.40 15.52
C LEU A 267 6.73 13.87 15.13
N THR A 268 5.68 13.39 15.81
CA THR A 268 4.30 13.84 15.57
C THR A 268 4.09 15.32 15.94
N ALA A 269 4.70 15.78 17.03
CA ALA A 269 4.63 17.17 17.48
C ALA A 269 5.34 18.14 16.50
N MET A 270 6.45 17.71 15.91
CA MET A 270 7.14 18.49 14.87
C MET A 270 6.33 18.58 13.56
N VAL A 271 5.55 17.54 13.24
CA VAL A 271 4.67 17.51 12.05
C VAL A 271 3.40 18.35 12.23
N GLN A 272 2.95 18.59 13.47
CA GLN A 272 1.73 19.37 13.75
C GLN A 272 1.95 20.89 13.88
N LEU A 273 3.20 21.38 13.83
CA LEU A 273 3.42 22.82 13.76
C LEU A 273 2.81 23.36 12.45
N PRO A 274 1.74 24.18 12.51
CA PRO A 274 1.24 24.83 11.32
C PRO A 274 2.37 25.68 10.77
N TYR A 275 2.61 25.62 9.46
CA TYR A 275 3.39 26.61 8.74
C TYR A 275 2.69 27.97 8.89
N THR A 276 2.88 28.60 10.04
CA THR A 276 2.66 30.02 10.21
C THR A 276 3.72 30.68 9.35
N LEU A 277 3.29 31.10 8.15
CA LEU A 277 3.84 32.22 7.39
C LEU A 277 5.37 32.19 7.29
N ILE A 278 5.93 31.42 6.35
CA ILE A 278 7.21 31.82 5.77
C ILE A 278 6.89 33.08 4.95
N PRO A 279 7.35 34.28 5.35
CA PRO A 279 7.17 35.46 4.52
C PRO A 279 8.03 35.24 3.28
N ASN A 280 7.41 35.31 2.10
CA ASN A 280 8.14 35.38 0.83
C ASN A 280 9.22 36.46 0.94
N ARG A 281 10.48 36.04 0.84
CA ARG A 281 11.63 36.89 0.52
C ARG A 281 12.38 36.24 -0.62
#